data_AF-A0A3B9A976-F1
#
_entry.id   AF-A0A3B9A976-F1
#
_cell.length_a   1.000
_cell.length_b   1.000
_cell.length_c   1.000
_cell.angle_alpha   90.00
_cell.angle_beta   90.00
_cell.angle_gamma   90.00
#
_symmetry.space_group_name_H-M   'P 1'
#
loop_
_entity.id
_entity.type
_entity.pdbx_description
1 polymer ?
#
loop_
_entity_poly.entity_id
_entity_poly.type
_entity_poly.pdbx_seq_one_letter_code
_entity_poly.pdbx_strand_id
1 'polypeptide(L)'
;FPEYLDSVERLPKGINYSAYIGHSALRTYAMGERAFTEEASAEDMEVMKKELADSIKAGAMGFTTSRTRNHQTPDGDPVASRLASWDEVKELVGVMGDLGAGIFEIASEEVGRDPKLQREYHERLKDLAVSTGRPVTWGMFSTKRAPEIWEPYMDLLNETAEAGGKMFAQVHSRALTVLMSFETRMPFDGYPVWKEMRQKSLAEQEAMLRDPDMRAKLVAAAQGENPDKRKAAGPEIRRMDYDSVFYLDKIQGPHQSINQLAEARGLDPVDAMIEVALENNMKAFFLQPLINENQDHVLEMMKHPRSVVTFSDSGAHVSQIMDSSLQTHV
;
A
#
# COMPACT_ATOMS: atom_id res chain seq x y z
N PHE A 1 17.01 -4.51 -16.66
CA PHE A 1 16.74 -5.65 -15.74
C PHE A 1 17.82 -6.73 -15.77
N PRO A 2 18.31 -7.20 -16.94
CA PRO A 2 19.32 -8.27 -16.99
C PRO A 2 20.57 -7.97 -16.16
N GLU A 3 21.15 -6.78 -16.31
CA GLU A 3 22.32 -6.35 -15.53
C GLU A 3 22.07 -6.27 -14.02
N TYR A 4 20.84 -5.94 -13.61
CA TYR A 4 20.43 -5.98 -12.21
C TYR A 4 20.46 -7.43 -11.71
N LEU A 5 19.89 -8.36 -12.47
CA LEU A 5 19.86 -9.76 -12.07
C LEU A 5 21.27 -10.38 -12.02
N ASP A 6 22.14 -10.06 -12.99
CA ASP A 6 23.57 -10.43 -12.96
C ASP A 6 24.25 -9.91 -11.68
N SER A 7 23.89 -8.69 -11.26
CA SER A 7 24.42 -8.10 -10.03
C SER A 7 23.94 -8.84 -8.78
N VAL A 8 22.65 -9.19 -8.71
CA VAL A 8 22.13 -9.99 -7.59
C VAL A 8 22.73 -11.40 -7.61
N GLU A 9 22.93 -12.00 -8.78
CA GLU A 9 23.52 -13.33 -8.94
C GLU A 9 24.96 -13.41 -8.39
N ARG A 10 25.72 -12.31 -8.37
CA ARG A 10 27.07 -12.30 -7.78
C ARG A 10 27.09 -12.25 -6.25
N LEU A 11 26.00 -11.86 -5.60
CA LEU A 11 25.93 -11.73 -4.15
C LEU A 11 25.62 -13.09 -3.49
N PRO A 12 26.03 -13.38 -2.24
CA PRO A 12 25.53 -14.52 -1.49
C PRO A 12 24.03 -14.40 -1.19
N LYS A 13 23.26 -15.49 -1.26
CA LYS A 13 21.80 -15.49 -1.04
C LYS A 13 21.49 -16.26 0.24
N GLY A 14 20.67 -15.67 1.11
CA GLY A 14 20.08 -16.37 2.24
C GLY A 14 18.70 -16.97 1.95
N ILE A 15 18.01 -16.47 0.92
CA ILE A 15 16.65 -16.86 0.53
C ILE A 15 16.53 -16.91 -0.99
N ASN A 16 15.53 -17.65 -1.49
CA ASN A 16 15.12 -17.53 -2.89
C ASN A 16 14.48 -16.16 -3.10
N TYR A 17 14.74 -15.56 -4.26
CA TYR A 17 14.15 -14.28 -4.63
C TYR A 17 13.72 -14.34 -6.10
N SER A 18 12.71 -13.55 -6.41
CA SER A 18 12.21 -13.37 -7.76
C SER A 18 11.68 -11.94 -7.87
N ALA A 19 11.86 -11.29 -9.02
CA ALA A 19 11.49 -9.89 -9.19
C ALA A 19 10.61 -9.70 -10.42
N TYR A 20 9.77 -8.69 -10.36
CA TYR A 20 9.01 -8.17 -11.50
C TYR A 20 9.78 -7.01 -12.15
N ILE A 21 9.57 -6.79 -13.44
CA ILE A 21 9.92 -5.53 -14.08
C ILE A 21 8.76 -4.54 -13.90
N GLY A 22 9.06 -3.37 -13.34
CA GLY A 22 8.07 -2.34 -13.01
C GLY A 22 7.79 -1.37 -14.16
N HIS A 23 6.52 -1.03 -14.37
CA HIS A 23 6.09 -0.15 -15.45
C HIS A 23 6.65 1.26 -15.37
N SER A 24 6.69 1.88 -14.18
CA SER A 24 7.30 3.22 -14.04
C SER A 24 8.78 3.21 -14.42
N ALA A 25 9.52 2.15 -14.08
CA ALA A 25 10.93 2.04 -14.46
C ALA A 25 11.10 1.86 -15.97
N LEU A 26 10.24 1.07 -16.63
CA LEU A 26 10.23 0.93 -18.09
C LEU A 26 9.93 2.27 -18.78
N ARG A 27 8.90 2.98 -18.35
CA ARG A 27 8.55 4.30 -18.89
C ARG A 27 9.69 5.30 -18.71
N THR A 28 10.26 5.40 -17.51
CA THR A 28 11.38 6.32 -17.25
C THR A 28 12.61 5.96 -18.08
N TYR A 29 12.89 4.67 -18.31
CA TYR A 29 14.00 4.25 -19.16
C TYR A 29 13.78 4.61 -20.63
N ALA A 30 12.59 4.36 -21.18
CA ALA A 30 12.29 4.62 -22.58
C ALA A 30 12.11 6.12 -22.88
N MET A 31 11.41 6.84 -22.01
CA MET A 31 10.94 8.20 -22.28
C MET A 31 11.76 9.30 -21.60
N GLY A 32 12.58 8.95 -20.59
CA GLY A 32 13.23 9.92 -19.71
C GLY A 32 12.22 10.69 -18.85
N GLU A 33 12.45 12.00 -18.67
CA GLU A 33 11.59 12.87 -17.83
C GLU A 33 10.15 12.98 -18.35
N ARG A 34 9.94 12.84 -19.67
CA ARG A 34 8.61 12.89 -20.30
C ARG A 34 7.66 11.82 -19.74
N ALA A 35 8.18 10.73 -19.19
CA ALA A 35 7.41 9.65 -18.58
C ALA A 35 6.39 10.13 -17.53
N PHE A 36 6.67 11.26 -16.88
CA PHE A 36 5.89 11.85 -15.79
C PHE A 36 4.86 12.89 -16.25
N THR A 37 4.80 13.22 -17.55
CA THR A 37 3.88 14.25 -18.07
C THR A 37 3.19 13.88 -19.38
N GLU A 38 3.69 12.89 -20.12
CA GLU A 38 3.24 12.56 -21.47
C GLU A 38 2.82 11.09 -21.61
N GLU A 39 2.01 10.78 -22.63
CA GLU A 39 1.80 9.41 -23.10
C GLU A 39 3.02 8.91 -23.90
N ALA A 40 3.22 7.60 -23.95
CA ALA A 40 4.32 7.00 -24.70
C ALA A 40 4.09 7.16 -26.22
N SER A 41 5.14 7.51 -26.97
CA SER A 41 5.11 7.45 -28.44
C SER A 41 5.20 6.00 -28.95
N ALA A 42 5.04 5.79 -30.25
CA ALA A 42 5.26 4.48 -30.86
C ALA A 42 6.70 3.99 -30.67
N GLU A 43 7.68 4.88 -30.77
CA GLU A 43 9.09 4.56 -30.52
C GLU A 43 9.35 4.20 -29.06
N ASP A 44 8.75 4.94 -28.13
CA ASP A 44 8.82 4.65 -26.69
C ASP A 44 8.25 3.25 -26.40
N MET A 45 7.12 2.90 -27.02
CA MET A 45 6.48 1.58 -26.91
C MET A 45 7.37 0.46 -27.42
N GLU A 46 8.03 0.63 -28.57
CA GLU A 46 8.94 -0.40 -29.09
C GLU A 46 10.13 -0.65 -28.15
N VAL A 47 10.68 0.40 -27.54
CA VAL A 47 11.72 0.27 -26.52
C VAL A 47 11.19 -0.47 -25.29
N MET A 48 10.04 -0.07 -24.75
CA MET A 48 9.47 -0.71 -23.55
C MET A 48 9.12 -2.19 -23.78
N LYS A 49 8.56 -2.54 -24.94
CA LYS A 49 8.26 -3.93 -25.31
C LYS A 49 9.53 -4.78 -25.39
N LYS A 50 10.58 -4.26 -26.02
CA LYS A 50 11.87 -4.94 -26.12
C LYS A 50 12.45 -5.17 -24.73
N GLU A 51 12.53 -4.15 -23.89
CA GLU A 51 13.09 -4.25 -22.54
C GLU A 51 12.27 -5.16 -21.63
N LEU A 52 10.95 -5.16 -21.76
CA LEU A 52 10.08 -6.12 -21.09
C LEU A 52 10.39 -7.56 -21.54
N ALA A 53 10.47 -7.80 -22.85
CA ALA A 53 10.77 -9.13 -23.38
C ALA A 53 12.15 -9.64 -22.90
N ASP A 54 13.16 -8.78 -22.92
CA ASP A 54 14.50 -9.10 -22.44
C ASP A 54 14.51 -9.35 -20.92
N SER A 55 13.72 -8.61 -20.15
CA SER A 55 13.55 -8.82 -18.71
C SER A 55 12.93 -10.17 -18.39
N ILE A 56 11.86 -10.57 -19.09
CA ILE A 56 11.21 -11.87 -18.90
C ILE A 56 12.16 -13.01 -19.28
N LYS A 57 12.88 -12.91 -20.40
CA LYS A 57 13.88 -13.90 -20.82
C LYS A 57 15.03 -14.04 -19.81
N ALA A 58 15.42 -12.94 -19.17
CA ALA A 58 16.45 -12.96 -18.13
C ALA A 58 15.96 -13.60 -16.81
N GLY A 59 14.65 -13.72 -16.59
CA GLY A 59 14.08 -14.36 -15.40
C GLY A 59 13.18 -13.46 -14.54
N ALA A 60 12.72 -12.32 -15.06
CA ALA A 60 11.65 -11.59 -14.40
C ALA A 60 10.38 -12.45 -14.32
N MET A 61 9.73 -12.47 -13.15
CA MET A 61 8.48 -13.23 -12.95
C MET A 61 7.31 -12.69 -13.77
N GLY A 62 7.44 -11.45 -14.25
CA GLY A 62 6.37 -10.76 -14.92
C GLY A 62 6.54 -9.26 -14.92
N PHE A 63 5.44 -8.58 -15.20
CA PHE A 63 5.33 -7.13 -15.32
C PHE A 63 4.34 -6.59 -14.28
N THR A 64 4.73 -5.53 -13.56
CA THR A 64 3.84 -4.85 -12.61
C THR A 64 3.51 -3.44 -13.07
N THR A 65 2.27 -3.01 -12.87
CA THR A 65 1.85 -1.62 -13.10
C THR A 65 1.07 -1.07 -11.93
N SER A 66 1.03 0.26 -11.82
CA SER A 66 0.20 0.98 -10.86
C SER A 66 -0.63 2.04 -11.56
N ARG A 67 -1.93 2.02 -11.28
CA ARG A 67 -2.90 3.05 -11.70
C ARG A 67 -3.66 3.67 -10.53
N THR A 68 -3.27 3.34 -9.29
CA THR A 68 -3.89 3.87 -8.07
C THR A 68 -3.48 5.32 -7.81
N ARG A 69 -4.40 6.13 -7.25
CA ARG A 69 -4.10 7.53 -6.89
C ARG A 69 -3.11 7.67 -5.75
N ASN A 70 -2.92 6.61 -4.96
CA ASN A 70 -2.04 6.61 -3.79
C ASN A 70 -0.55 6.59 -4.17
N HIS A 71 -0.19 6.13 -5.37
CA HIS A 71 1.21 6.10 -5.81
C HIS A 71 1.58 7.44 -6.45
N GLN A 72 2.39 8.21 -5.72
CA GLN A 72 2.79 9.56 -6.06
C GLN A 72 4.31 9.73 -5.90
N THR A 73 4.86 10.72 -6.60
CA THR A 73 6.22 11.22 -6.37
C THR A 73 6.28 11.97 -5.04
N PRO A 74 7.49 12.30 -4.53
CA PRO A 74 7.64 13.12 -3.33
C PRO A 74 6.95 14.48 -3.39
N ASP A 75 6.77 15.03 -4.60
CA ASP A 75 6.13 16.32 -4.85
C ASP A 75 4.59 16.21 -4.93
N GLY A 76 4.04 15.00 -4.88
CA GLY A 76 2.59 14.72 -4.93
C GLY A 76 2.05 14.44 -6.34
N ASP A 77 2.91 14.43 -7.36
CA ASP A 77 2.55 14.12 -8.74
C ASP A 77 2.36 12.62 -8.96
N PRO A 78 1.60 12.18 -9.98
CA PRO A 78 1.49 10.76 -10.30
C PRO A 78 2.85 10.13 -10.64
N VAL A 79 3.08 8.89 -10.18
CA VAL A 79 4.18 8.06 -10.71
C VAL A 79 3.97 7.79 -12.21
N ALA A 80 5.05 7.61 -12.96
CA ALA A 80 5.02 7.48 -14.42
C ALA A 80 3.98 6.47 -14.96
N SER A 81 3.83 5.30 -14.33
CA SER A 81 2.87 4.27 -14.78
C SER A 81 1.40 4.71 -14.74
N ARG A 82 1.06 5.72 -13.93
CA ARG A 82 -0.32 6.23 -13.84
C ARG A 82 -0.73 7.03 -15.07
N LEU A 83 0.22 7.54 -15.85
CA LEU A 83 -0.04 8.26 -17.09
C LEU A 83 -0.19 7.35 -18.31
N ALA A 84 0.11 6.06 -18.18
CA ALA A 84 -0.07 5.12 -19.27
C ALA A 84 -1.54 5.04 -19.72
N SER A 85 -1.77 4.80 -20.99
CA SER A 85 -3.09 4.44 -21.49
C SER A 85 -3.39 2.96 -21.20
N TRP A 86 -4.64 2.52 -21.38
CA TRP A 86 -4.93 1.08 -21.34
C TRP A 86 -4.39 0.33 -22.56
N ASP A 87 -4.26 1.01 -23.70
CA ASP A 87 -3.65 0.40 -24.88
C ASP A 87 -2.18 0.08 -24.64
N GLU A 88 -1.45 0.97 -23.97
CA GLU A 88 -0.08 0.72 -23.53
C GLU A 88 0.02 -0.50 -22.60
N VAL A 89 -0.88 -0.61 -21.60
CA VAL A 89 -0.90 -1.79 -20.71
C VAL A 89 -1.22 -3.07 -21.49
N LYS A 90 -2.21 -3.05 -22.40
CA LYS A 90 -2.55 -4.20 -23.25
C LYS A 90 -1.37 -4.63 -24.11
N GLU A 91 -0.68 -3.69 -24.74
CA GLU A 91 0.47 -3.98 -25.59
C GLU A 91 1.63 -4.60 -24.80
N LEU A 92 1.95 -4.07 -23.62
CA LEU A 92 3.02 -4.61 -22.76
C LEU A 92 2.66 -6.00 -22.23
N VAL A 93 1.42 -6.23 -21.77
CA VAL A 93 0.99 -7.55 -21.33
C VAL A 93 0.89 -8.52 -22.53
N GLY A 94 0.60 -8.01 -23.74
CA GLY A 94 0.65 -8.75 -24.99
C GLY A 94 2.02 -9.36 -25.26
N VAL A 95 3.13 -8.65 -24.97
CA VAL A 95 4.50 -9.19 -25.07
C VAL A 95 4.67 -10.46 -24.23
N MET A 96 4.12 -10.46 -23.02
CA MET A 96 4.15 -11.66 -22.16
C MET A 96 3.32 -12.80 -22.77
N GLY A 97 2.18 -12.46 -23.38
CA GLY A 97 1.35 -13.39 -24.16
C GLY A 97 2.12 -14.08 -25.28
N ASP A 98 2.79 -13.29 -26.13
CA ASP A 98 3.61 -13.78 -27.26
C ASP A 98 4.76 -14.69 -26.80
N LEU A 99 5.39 -14.35 -25.67
CA LEU A 99 6.45 -15.17 -25.08
C LEU A 99 5.94 -16.42 -24.39
N GLY A 100 4.64 -16.49 -24.08
CA GLY A 100 4.08 -17.58 -23.29
C GLY A 100 4.60 -17.64 -21.85
N ALA A 101 5.09 -16.51 -21.30
CA ALA A 101 5.71 -16.44 -19.97
C ALA A 101 5.29 -15.17 -19.20
N GLY A 102 5.45 -15.19 -17.87
CA GLY A 102 5.20 -14.03 -17.00
C GLY A 102 3.80 -13.97 -16.38
N ILE A 103 3.69 -13.24 -15.27
CA ILE A 103 2.46 -12.90 -14.55
C ILE A 103 2.27 -11.37 -14.62
N PHE A 104 1.06 -10.90 -14.86
CA PHE A 104 0.75 -9.48 -14.79
C PHE A 104 0.22 -9.12 -13.40
N GLU A 105 0.83 -8.14 -12.73
CA GLU A 105 0.30 -7.59 -11.47
C GLU A 105 -0.10 -6.12 -11.64
N ILE A 106 -1.27 -5.77 -11.11
CA ILE A 106 -1.78 -4.40 -11.13
C ILE A 106 -2.17 -3.91 -9.74
N ALA A 107 -1.56 -2.81 -9.31
CA ALA A 107 -2.08 -1.99 -8.22
C ALA A 107 -3.22 -1.11 -8.77
N SER A 108 -4.44 -1.65 -8.69
CA SER A 108 -5.80 -1.12 -8.99
C SER A 108 -5.94 0.16 -9.83
N GLU A 109 -6.94 0.23 -10.71
CA GLU A 109 -7.42 1.49 -11.28
C GLU A 109 -8.57 2.06 -10.45
N GLU A 110 -8.45 3.31 -9.98
CA GLU A 110 -9.52 3.93 -9.19
C GLU A 110 -10.62 4.48 -10.12
N VAL A 111 -11.60 3.61 -10.43
CA VAL A 111 -12.76 3.93 -11.27
C VAL A 111 -13.97 4.47 -10.48
N GLY A 112 -13.79 4.81 -9.20
CA GLY A 112 -14.84 5.34 -8.33
C GLY A 112 -15.78 4.26 -7.80
N ARG A 113 -16.98 4.64 -7.33
CA ARG A 113 -17.99 3.71 -6.78
C ARG A 113 -19.15 3.43 -7.74
N ASP A 114 -19.08 3.96 -8.97
CA ASP A 114 -20.09 3.69 -9.99
C ASP A 114 -20.01 2.21 -10.40
N PRO A 115 -21.08 1.42 -10.21
CA PRO A 115 -21.07 0.00 -10.55
C PRO A 115 -20.77 -0.26 -12.02
N LYS A 116 -21.17 0.63 -12.93
CA LYS A 116 -20.91 0.50 -14.37
C LYS A 116 -19.42 0.66 -14.66
N LEU A 117 -18.77 1.67 -14.08
CA LEU A 117 -17.34 1.90 -14.27
C LEU A 117 -16.49 0.78 -13.65
N GLN A 118 -16.91 0.24 -12.49
CA GLN A 118 -16.31 -0.95 -11.89
C GLN A 118 -16.44 -2.16 -12.80
N ARG A 119 -17.63 -2.39 -13.39
CA ARG A 119 -17.85 -3.47 -14.35
C ARG A 119 -16.99 -3.31 -15.61
N GLU A 120 -16.92 -2.12 -16.19
CA GLU A 120 -16.06 -1.81 -17.34
C GLU A 120 -14.57 -2.06 -17.02
N TYR A 121 -14.11 -1.81 -15.79
CA TYR A 121 -12.77 -2.17 -15.35
C TYR A 121 -12.56 -3.69 -15.24
N HIS A 122 -13.52 -4.40 -14.64
CA HIS A 122 -13.48 -5.85 -14.52
C HIS A 122 -13.44 -6.54 -15.90
N GLU A 123 -14.23 -6.05 -16.85
CA GLU A 123 -14.24 -6.54 -18.23
C GLU A 123 -12.89 -6.31 -18.91
N ARG A 124 -12.27 -5.13 -18.76
CA ARG A 124 -10.91 -4.89 -19.27
C ARG A 124 -9.88 -5.87 -18.72
N LEU A 125 -9.93 -6.16 -17.41
CA LEU A 125 -9.03 -7.15 -16.80
C LEU A 125 -9.30 -8.57 -17.32
N LYS A 126 -10.58 -8.97 -17.43
CA LYS A 126 -10.97 -10.30 -17.92
C LYS A 126 -10.49 -10.49 -19.36
N ASP A 127 -10.79 -9.53 -20.24
CA ASP A 127 -10.41 -9.58 -21.64
C ASP A 127 -8.89 -9.65 -21.80
N LEU A 128 -8.14 -8.92 -20.98
CA LEU A 128 -6.68 -8.98 -20.96
C LEU A 128 -6.17 -10.37 -20.59
N ALA A 129 -6.71 -10.97 -19.51
CA ALA A 129 -6.29 -12.30 -19.05
C ALA A 129 -6.63 -13.39 -20.07
N VAL A 130 -7.79 -13.31 -20.72
CA VAL A 130 -8.24 -14.27 -21.74
C VAL A 130 -7.44 -14.12 -23.03
N SER A 131 -7.33 -12.91 -23.57
CA SER A 131 -6.67 -12.65 -24.85
C SER A 131 -5.18 -12.97 -24.85
N THR A 132 -4.48 -12.69 -23.75
CA THR A 132 -3.03 -12.96 -23.63
C THR A 132 -2.71 -14.33 -23.04
N GLY A 133 -3.72 -15.00 -22.45
CA GLY A 133 -3.56 -16.24 -21.69
C GLY A 133 -2.62 -16.12 -20.48
N ARG A 134 -2.24 -14.89 -20.08
CA ARG A 134 -1.32 -14.65 -18.96
C ARG A 134 -2.11 -14.52 -17.65
N PRO A 135 -1.60 -15.07 -16.53
CA PRO A 135 -2.19 -14.83 -15.23
C PRO A 135 -2.18 -13.34 -14.86
N VAL A 136 -3.32 -12.83 -14.40
CA VAL A 136 -3.45 -11.46 -13.85
C VAL A 136 -3.67 -11.52 -12.34
N THR A 137 -3.01 -10.66 -11.58
CA THR A 137 -3.11 -10.64 -10.11
C THR A 137 -3.14 -9.22 -9.53
N TRP A 138 -3.79 -9.08 -8.38
CA TRP A 138 -3.91 -7.82 -7.65
C TRP A 138 -4.07 -8.08 -6.15
N GLY A 139 -3.73 -7.09 -5.32
CA GLY A 139 -4.04 -7.09 -3.88
C GLY A 139 -5.54 -6.91 -3.63
N MET A 140 -6.13 -7.82 -2.85
CA MET A 140 -7.53 -7.80 -2.49
C MET A 140 -7.71 -7.63 -0.98
N PHE A 141 -8.61 -6.72 -0.62
CA PHE A 141 -8.86 -6.35 0.76
C PHE A 141 -10.33 -6.05 1.02
N SER A 142 -10.72 -6.16 2.29
CA SER A 142 -11.98 -5.66 2.80
C SER A 142 -11.76 -4.35 3.57
N THR A 143 -12.73 -3.45 3.55
CA THR A 143 -12.67 -2.20 4.35
C THR A 143 -14.02 -1.91 4.99
N LYS A 144 -14.04 -1.37 6.21
CA LYS A 144 -15.32 -0.97 6.86
C LYS A 144 -16.15 0.04 6.07
N ARG A 145 -15.51 0.89 5.25
CA ARG A 145 -16.18 1.95 4.47
C ARG A 145 -16.86 1.46 3.19
N ALA A 146 -16.52 0.25 2.77
CA ALA A 146 -17.06 -0.41 1.59
C ALA A 146 -16.96 -1.93 1.82
N PRO A 147 -17.79 -2.49 2.73
CA PRO A 147 -17.66 -3.86 3.18
C PRO A 147 -17.82 -4.90 2.05
N GLU A 148 -18.61 -4.56 1.03
CA GLU A 148 -18.97 -5.42 -0.10
C GLU A 148 -18.05 -5.23 -1.32
N ILE A 149 -17.02 -4.37 -1.24
CA ILE A 149 -16.19 -4.02 -2.41
C ILE A 149 -15.40 -5.20 -2.99
N TRP A 150 -15.14 -6.22 -2.17
CA TRP A 150 -14.33 -7.39 -2.54
C TRP A 150 -15.14 -8.46 -3.26
N GLU A 151 -16.46 -8.54 -3.04
CA GLU A 151 -17.32 -9.60 -3.60
C GLU A 151 -17.32 -9.61 -5.14
N PRO A 152 -17.51 -8.45 -5.84
CA PRO A 152 -17.50 -8.43 -7.30
C PRO A 152 -16.14 -8.83 -7.91
N TYR A 153 -15.05 -8.69 -7.15
CA TYR A 153 -13.74 -9.16 -7.59
C TYR A 153 -13.61 -10.68 -7.45
N MET A 154 -14.29 -11.31 -6.48
CA MET A 154 -14.33 -12.78 -6.40
C MET A 154 -15.17 -13.37 -7.54
N ASP A 155 -16.27 -12.72 -7.90
CA ASP A 155 -17.04 -13.08 -9.11
C ASP A 155 -16.19 -12.96 -10.37
N LEU A 156 -15.39 -11.89 -10.50
CA LEU A 156 -14.47 -11.70 -11.62
C LEU A 156 -13.47 -12.87 -11.76
N LEU A 157 -12.96 -13.41 -10.64
CA LEU A 157 -12.07 -14.58 -10.68
C LEU A 157 -12.75 -15.80 -11.31
N ASN A 158 -14.04 -16.01 -11.00
CA ASN A 158 -14.83 -17.12 -11.52
C ASN A 158 -15.19 -16.89 -13.00
N GLU A 159 -15.73 -15.72 -13.34
CA GLU A 159 -16.07 -15.34 -14.72
C GLU A 159 -14.86 -15.49 -15.65
N THR A 160 -13.69 -15.04 -15.21
CA THR A 160 -12.47 -15.10 -16.01
C THR A 160 -12.02 -16.53 -16.26
N ALA A 161 -12.11 -17.40 -15.24
CA ALA A 161 -11.74 -18.79 -15.38
C ALA A 161 -12.72 -19.57 -16.29
N GLU A 162 -14.02 -19.28 -16.21
CA GLU A 162 -15.03 -19.83 -17.12
C GLU A 162 -14.78 -19.41 -18.57
N ALA A 163 -14.28 -18.19 -18.79
CA ALA A 163 -13.86 -17.69 -20.09
C ALA A 163 -12.49 -18.23 -20.56
N GLY A 164 -11.82 -19.10 -19.79
CA GLY A 164 -10.53 -19.70 -20.12
C GLY A 164 -9.29 -18.86 -19.74
N GLY A 165 -9.49 -17.72 -19.08
CA GLY A 165 -8.43 -16.87 -18.54
C GLY A 165 -7.92 -17.35 -17.18
N LYS A 166 -6.88 -16.69 -16.66
CA LYS A 166 -6.30 -16.97 -15.34
C LYS A 166 -6.18 -15.70 -14.52
N MET A 167 -6.75 -15.70 -13.32
CA MET A 167 -6.62 -14.62 -12.36
C MET A 167 -6.43 -15.14 -10.94
N PHE A 168 -5.70 -14.38 -10.13
CA PHE A 168 -5.52 -14.67 -8.71
C PHE A 168 -5.61 -13.40 -7.86
N ALA A 169 -6.45 -13.43 -6.83
CA ALA A 169 -6.46 -12.39 -5.80
C ALA A 169 -5.34 -12.67 -4.77
N GLN A 170 -4.54 -11.65 -4.47
CA GLN A 170 -3.59 -11.69 -3.38
C GLN A 170 -4.28 -11.22 -2.11
N VAL A 171 -4.47 -12.12 -1.16
CA VAL A 171 -5.23 -11.86 0.06
C VAL A 171 -4.28 -11.83 1.24
N HIS A 172 -4.35 -10.75 2.04
CA HIS A 172 -3.61 -10.65 3.29
C HIS A 172 -4.28 -11.51 4.38
N SER A 173 -3.52 -12.17 5.25
CA SER A 173 -4.06 -13.10 6.26
C SER A 173 -4.60 -12.42 7.52
N ARG A 174 -4.46 -11.10 7.63
CA ARG A 174 -4.82 -10.31 8.81
C ARG A 174 -5.14 -8.86 8.43
N ALA A 175 -5.43 -8.04 9.44
CA ALA A 175 -5.57 -6.61 9.25
C ALA A 175 -4.23 -5.95 8.88
N LEU A 176 -4.21 -5.12 7.84
CA LEU A 176 -3.06 -4.23 7.60
C LEU A 176 -3.10 -3.12 8.63
N THR A 177 -2.04 -3.07 9.44
CA THR A 177 -1.99 -2.24 10.64
C THR A 177 -0.82 -1.28 10.53
N VAL A 178 -1.10 0.01 10.71
CA VAL A 178 -0.06 1.02 10.85
C VAL A 178 0.42 1.05 12.30
N LEU A 179 1.74 1.00 12.46
CA LEU A 179 2.45 1.27 13.69
C LEU A 179 2.81 2.75 13.77
N MET A 180 2.51 3.35 14.92
CA MET A 180 2.83 4.73 15.22
C MET A 180 3.65 4.78 16.50
N SER A 181 4.62 5.69 16.55
CA SER A 181 5.42 5.94 17.74
C SER A 181 5.95 7.35 17.70
N PHE A 182 6.14 7.95 18.88
CA PHE A 182 6.87 9.21 19.00
C PHE A 182 8.35 9.06 18.61
N GLU A 183 8.92 7.85 18.64
CA GLU A 183 10.28 7.61 18.13
C GLU A 183 10.31 7.60 16.58
N THR A 184 9.22 7.21 15.92
CA THR A 184 9.15 7.08 14.46
C THR A 184 8.30 8.17 13.82
N ARG A 185 7.00 7.94 13.67
CA ARG A 185 6.06 8.85 13.03
C ARG A 185 4.72 8.80 13.75
N MET A 186 4.14 9.97 13.92
CA MET A 186 2.80 10.17 14.44
C MET A 186 1.94 10.93 13.41
N PRO A 187 0.61 10.77 13.42
CA PRO A 187 -0.31 11.39 12.45
C PRO A 187 -0.29 12.92 12.48
N PHE A 188 0.11 13.52 13.60
CA PHE A 188 0.10 14.95 13.84
C PHE A 188 1.42 15.64 13.43
N ASP A 189 2.45 14.90 13.02
CA ASP A 189 3.80 15.42 12.76
C ASP A 189 3.84 16.55 11.73
N GLY A 190 2.88 16.58 10.81
CA GLY A 190 2.76 17.64 9.80
C GLY A 190 2.15 18.95 10.31
N TYR A 191 1.53 18.97 11.50
CA TYR A 191 0.85 20.16 12.01
C TYR A 191 1.88 21.20 12.45
N PRO A 192 1.65 22.51 12.27
CA PRO A 192 2.70 23.53 12.47
C PRO A 192 3.46 23.42 13.80
N VAL A 193 2.74 23.38 14.94
CA VAL A 193 3.36 23.26 16.27
C VAL A 193 4.03 21.91 16.51
N TRP A 194 3.48 20.83 15.96
CA TRP A 194 4.07 19.50 16.04
C TRP A 194 5.34 19.43 15.22
N LYS A 195 5.33 19.96 14.00
CA LYS A 195 6.49 20.00 13.10
C LYS A 195 7.70 20.68 13.74
N GLU A 196 7.49 21.79 14.46
CA GLU A 196 8.55 22.47 15.21
C GLU A 196 9.16 21.58 16.31
N MET A 197 8.32 20.83 17.04
CA MET A 197 8.78 19.86 18.03
C MET A 197 9.52 18.70 17.35
N ARG A 198 8.98 18.14 16.28
CA ARG A 198 9.51 16.94 15.57
C ARG A 198 10.88 17.16 14.93
N GLN A 199 11.29 18.41 14.71
CA GLN A 199 12.64 18.75 14.24
C GLN A 199 13.73 18.61 15.30
N LYS A 200 13.36 18.46 16.58
CA LYS A 200 14.30 18.37 17.71
C LYS A 200 14.69 16.93 18.02
N SER A 201 15.75 16.75 18.80
CA SER A 201 16.13 15.42 19.30
C SER A 201 15.03 14.81 20.17
N LEU A 202 14.95 13.47 20.24
CA LEU A 202 13.91 12.78 21.00
C LEU A 202 13.87 13.22 22.48
N ALA A 203 15.03 13.51 23.08
CA ALA A 203 15.12 14.01 24.47
C ALA A 203 14.53 15.43 24.62
N GLU A 204 14.74 16.31 23.65
CA GLU A 204 14.12 17.64 23.64
C GLU A 204 12.61 17.55 23.41
N GLN A 205 12.17 16.63 22.56
CA GLN A 205 10.74 16.36 22.37
C GLN A 205 10.09 15.86 23.66
N GLU A 206 10.73 14.92 24.36
CA GLU A 206 10.27 14.44 25.67
C GLU A 206 10.16 15.60 26.68
N ALA A 207 11.19 16.47 26.75
CA ALA A 207 11.17 17.64 27.62
C ALA A 207 10.02 18.60 27.29
N MET A 208 9.75 18.82 26.00
CA MET A 208 8.62 19.65 25.55
C MET A 208 7.27 19.03 25.86
N LEU A 209 7.13 17.71 25.76
CA LEU A 209 5.89 17.01 26.13
C LEU A 209 5.64 17.01 27.64
N ARG A 210 6.67 17.20 28.47
CA ARG A 210 6.54 17.39 29.91
C ARG A 210 6.20 18.83 30.31
N ASP A 211 6.41 19.80 29.43
CA ASP A 211 6.03 21.19 29.64
C ASP A 211 4.50 21.36 29.47
N PRO A 212 3.75 21.75 30.51
CA PRO A 212 2.29 21.79 30.46
C PRO A 212 1.74 22.76 29.40
N ASP A 213 2.39 23.90 29.19
CA ASP A 213 1.93 24.92 28.25
C ASP A 213 2.15 24.47 26.80
N MET A 214 3.30 23.85 26.52
CA MET A 214 3.59 23.28 25.21
C MET A 214 2.67 22.09 24.91
N ARG A 215 2.49 21.20 25.88
CA ARG A 215 1.59 20.06 25.76
C ARG A 215 0.15 20.46 25.45
N ALA A 216 -0.37 21.47 26.15
CA ALA A 216 -1.71 22.00 25.88
C ALA A 216 -1.84 22.53 24.44
N LYS A 217 -0.80 23.20 23.90
CA LYS A 217 -0.77 23.66 22.51
C LYS A 217 -0.77 22.50 21.51
N LEU A 218 0.02 21.45 21.78
CA LEU A 218 0.11 20.26 20.93
C LEU A 218 -1.23 19.51 20.89
N VAL A 219 -1.86 19.29 22.05
CA VAL A 219 -3.19 18.66 22.16
C VAL A 219 -4.24 19.49 21.42
N ALA A 220 -4.30 20.81 21.66
CA ALA A 220 -5.24 21.69 20.97
C ALA A 220 -5.04 21.67 19.44
N ALA A 221 -3.80 21.64 18.97
CA ALA A 221 -3.51 21.54 17.54
C ALA A 221 -3.92 20.18 16.96
N ALA A 222 -3.72 19.09 17.69
CA ALA A 222 -4.13 17.74 17.28
C ALA A 222 -5.66 17.57 17.21
N GLN A 223 -6.40 18.34 18.01
CA GLN A 223 -7.87 18.40 17.99
C GLN A 223 -8.43 19.27 16.85
N GLY A 224 -7.65 20.21 16.32
CA GLY A 224 -8.03 21.10 15.22
C GLY A 224 -8.10 20.40 13.86
N GLU A 225 -8.64 21.08 12.85
CA GLU A 225 -8.55 20.59 11.46
C GLU A 225 -7.12 20.74 10.93
N ASN A 226 -6.59 19.71 10.27
CA ASN A 226 -5.29 19.77 9.58
C ASN A 226 -5.30 20.96 8.57
N PRO A 227 -4.42 21.97 8.73
CA PRO A 227 -4.42 23.14 7.87
C PRO A 227 -3.96 22.83 6.43
N ASP A 228 -3.29 21.71 6.19
CA ASP A 228 -2.66 21.38 4.91
C ASP A 228 -3.38 20.23 4.17
N LYS A 229 -4.69 20.39 3.94
CA LYS A 229 -5.57 19.41 3.25
C LYS A 229 -5.08 18.99 1.85
N ARG A 230 -4.14 19.74 1.24
CA ARG A 230 -3.62 19.49 -0.12
C ARG A 230 -2.42 18.54 -0.18
N LYS A 231 -1.68 18.32 0.92
CA LYS A 231 -0.44 17.51 0.93
C LYS A 231 -0.55 16.19 1.70
N ALA A 232 -1.68 15.94 2.36
CA ALA A 232 -1.91 14.68 3.05
C ALA A 232 -2.25 13.59 2.01
N ALA A 233 -1.28 12.71 1.73
CA ALA A 233 -1.51 11.44 1.02
C ALA A 233 -1.48 10.30 2.06
N GLY A 234 -2.45 9.37 2.00
CA GLY A 234 -2.54 8.24 2.94
C GLY A 234 -3.47 8.46 4.15
N PRO A 235 -3.38 7.62 5.21
CA PRO A 235 -4.30 7.63 6.35
C PRO A 235 -4.32 8.93 7.18
N GLU A 236 -3.39 9.85 6.92
CA GLU A 236 -3.16 11.12 7.63
C GLU A 236 -4.23 12.21 7.35
N ILE A 237 -5.14 11.99 6.40
CA ILE A 237 -6.16 12.99 5.98
C ILE A 237 -7.26 13.22 7.04
N ARG A 238 -7.46 12.28 7.98
CA ARG A 238 -8.68 12.24 8.81
C ARG A 238 -8.37 12.45 10.28
N ARG A 239 -9.30 13.13 10.98
CA ARG A 239 -9.36 13.12 12.44
C ARG A 239 -9.28 11.65 12.89
N MET A 240 -8.30 11.36 13.73
CA MET A 240 -8.02 10.02 14.18
C MET A 240 -9.21 9.45 14.95
N ASP A 241 -9.61 8.24 14.58
CA ASP A 241 -10.59 7.47 15.33
C ASP A 241 -9.86 6.75 16.48
N TYR A 242 -9.84 7.37 17.65
CA TYR A 242 -9.13 6.85 18.83
C TYR A 242 -9.76 5.58 19.43
N ASP A 243 -10.97 5.19 19.00
CA ASP A 243 -11.53 3.87 19.32
C ASP A 243 -10.87 2.76 18.49
N SER A 244 -10.31 3.11 17.33
CA SER A 244 -9.60 2.21 16.42
C SER A 244 -8.07 2.34 16.50
N VAL A 245 -7.55 3.05 17.51
CA VAL A 245 -6.11 3.12 17.82
C VAL A 245 -5.85 2.45 19.14
N PHE A 246 -4.88 1.53 19.18
CA PHE A 246 -4.64 0.67 20.32
C PHE A 246 -3.21 0.83 20.84
N TYR A 247 -3.02 0.79 22.15
CA TYR A 247 -1.68 0.76 22.75
C TYR A 247 -1.12 -0.68 22.70
N LEU A 248 0.04 -0.86 22.06
CA LEU A 248 0.75 -2.14 22.06
C LEU A 248 1.54 -2.32 23.38
N ASP A 249 0.82 -2.74 24.42
CA ASP A 249 1.33 -3.00 25.76
C ASP A 249 1.98 -4.39 25.93
N LYS A 250 1.64 -5.32 25.04
CA LYS A 250 2.04 -6.73 25.07
C LYS A 250 1.99 -7.33 23.66
N ILE A 251 2.55 -8.52 23.46
CA ILE A 251 2.62 -9.16 22.13
C ILE A 251 1.23 -9.61 21.62
N GLN A 252 0.39 -10.14 22.50
CA GLN A 252 -0.92 -10.69 22.13
C GLN A 252 -2.06 -9.83 22.67
N GLY A 253 -3.05 -9.55 21.83
CA GLY A 253 -4.26 -8.81 22.22
C GLY A 253 -5.18 -9.58 23.19
N PRO A 254 -6.32 -8.97 23.56
CA PRO A 254 -6.77 -7.66 23.13
C PRO A 254 -5.97 -6.52 23.78
N HIS A 255 -5.79 -5.45 23.02
CA HIS A 255 -5.19 -4.19 23.45
C HIS A 255 -6.27 -3.19 23.82
N GLN A 256 -5.98 -2.27 24.73
CA GLN A 256 -6.90 -1.17 25.05
C GLN A 256 -6.83 -0.11 23.95
N SER A 257 -7.98 0.44 23.57
CA SER A 257 -7.99 1.59 22.68
C SER A 257 -7.49 2.84 23.42
N ILE A 258 -6.98 3.82 22.67
CA ILE A 258 -6.58 5.11 23.22
C ILE A 258 -7.75 5.81 23.87
N ASN A 259 -8.95 5.70 23.28
CA ASN A 259 -10.14 6.29 23.87
C ASN A 259 -10.49 5.64 25.24
N GLN A 260 -10.40 4.30 25.37
CA GLN A 260 -10.58 3.62 26.66
C GLN A 260 -9.56 4.06 27.72
N LEU A 261 -8.29 4.23 27.32
CA LEU A 261 -7.24 4.72 28.21
C LEU A 261 -7.48 6.16 28.64
N ALA A 262 -7.94 7.01 27.72
CA ALA A 262 -8.27 8.40 27.98
C ALA A 262 -9.44 8.53 28.96
N GLU A 263 -10.52 7.78 28.75
CA GLU A 263 -11.67 7.73 29.66
C GLU A 263 -11.27 7.26 31.06
N ALA A 264 -10.48 6.18 31.16
CA ALA A 264 -10.02 5.65 32.45
C ALA A 264 -9.13 6.63 33.23
N ARG A 265 -8.39 7.49 32.54
CA ARG A 265 -7.47 8.49 33.13
C ARG A 265 -8.09 9.88 33.26
N GLY A 266 -9.28 10.12 32.70
CA GLY A 266 -9.89 11.45 32.64
C GLY A 266 -9.11 12.44 31.77
N LEU A 267 -8.48 11.96 30.70
CA LEU A 267 -7.63 12.73 29.79
C LEU A 267 -8.26 12.88 28.41
N ASP A 268 -7.74 13.81 27.60
CA ASP A 268 -7.98 13.80 26.15
C ASP A 268 -7.23 12.62 25.50
N PRO A 269 -7.73 12.01 24.40
CA PRO A 269 -7.04 10.93 23.70
C PRO A 269 -5.60 11.22 23.27
N VAL A 270 -5.32 12.41 22.76
CA VAL A 270 -3.94 12.81 22.38
C VAL A 270 -3.07 12.87 23.62
N ASP A 271 -3.65 13.39 24.70
CA ASP A 271 -2.98 13.54 25.97
C ASP A 271 -2.67 12.18 26.63
N ALA A 272 -3.59 11.22 26.51
CA ALA A 272 -3.37 9.84 26.92
C ALA A 272 -2.25 9.16 26.11
N MET A 273 -2.16 9.42 24.80
CA MET A 273 -1.02 8.93 23.99
C MET A 273 0.30 9.55 24.44
N ILE A 274 0.32 10.84 24.79
CA ILE A 274 1.51 11.52 25.31
C ILE A 274 1.91 10.92 26.67
N GLU A 275 0.98 10.71 27.61
CA GLU A 275 1.26 10.03 28.89
C GLU A 275 1.88 8.66 28.66
N VAL A 276 1.24 7.82 27.83
CA VAL A 276 1.74 6.47 27.52
C VAL A 276 3.16 6.55 26.94
N ALA A 277 3.43 7.50 26.06
CA ALA A 277 4.77 7.70 25.52
C ALA A 277 5.78 8.10 26.61
N LEU A 278 5.44 9.07 27.46
CA LEU A 278 6.31 9.55 28.55
C LEU A 278 6.57 8.47 29.61
N GLU A 279 5.57 7.65 29.96
CA GLU A 279 5.67 6.49 30.86
C GLU A 279 6.65 5.43 30.34
N ASN A 280 6.76 5.31 29.01
CA ASN A 280 7.57 4.32 28.33
C ASN A 280 8.83 4.92 27.67
N ASN A 281 9.31 6.07 28.16
CA ASN A 281 10.52 6.75 27.65
C ASN A 281 10.50 6.93 26.12
N MET A 282 9.36 7.31 25.56
CA MET A 282 9.09 7.54 24.14
C MET A 282 9.13 6.26 23.26
N LYS A 283 9.24 5.07 23.86
CA LYS A 283 9.34 3.78 23.15
C LYS A 283 8.03 3.01 23.07
N ALA A 284 6.90 3.68 23.28
CA ALA A 284 5.58 3.09 23.10
C ALA A 284 5.23 3.00 21.60
N PHE A 285 4.53 1.93 21.24
CA PHE A 285 3.91 1.77 19.92
C PHE A 285 2.40 1.79 20.03
N PHE A 286 1.77 2.39 19.02
CA PHE A 286 0.34 2.41 18.84
C PHE A 286 -0.02 1.74 17.52
N LEU A 287 -1.09 0.96 17.51
CA LEU A 287 -1.56 0.20 16.37
C LEU A 287 -2.86 0.79 15.83
N GLN A 288 -2.96 0.91 14.51
CA GLN A 288 -4.22 1.25 13.86
C GLN A 288 -4.49 0.32 12.67
N PRO A 289 -5.43 -0.64 12.81
CA PRO A 289 -5.94 -1.39 11.67
C PRO A 289 -6.63 -0.44 10.67
N LEU A 290 -6.23 -0.48 9.40
CA LEU A 290 -6.80 0.38 8.35
C LEU A 290 -7.63 -0.37 7.32
N ILE A 291 -7.29 -1.65 7.13
CA ILE A 291 -7.79 -2.52 6.08
C ILE A 291 -7.91 -3.92 6.68
N ASN A 292 -8.84 -4.72 6.16
CA ASN A 292 -9.12 -6.07 6.62
C ASN A 292 -9.56 -6.09 8.09
N GLU A 293 -10.32 -5.07 8.53
CA GLU A 293 -10.76 -5.00 9.92
C GLU A 293 -11.81 -6.09 10.26
N ASN A 294 -12.55 -6.58 9.27
CA ASN A 294 -13.44 -7.74 9.41
C ASN A 294 -12.70 -9.03 8.99
N GLN A 295 -12.33 -9.85 9.98
CA GLN A 295 -11.60 -11.10 9.75
C GLN A 295 -12.46 -12.21 9.13
N ASP A 296 -13.79 -12.15 9.23
CA ASP A 296 -14.67 -13.10 8.55
C ASP A 296 -14.60 -12.91 7.03
N HIS A 297 -14.60 -11.65 6.57
CA HIS A 297 -14.38 -11.34 5.15
C HIS A 297 -13.00 -11.81 4.70
N VAL A 298 -11.96 -11.59 5.51
CA VAL A 298 -10.59 -12.06 5.20
C VAL A 298 -10.55 -13.57 5.04
N LEU A 299 -11.15 -14.30 5.97
CA LEU A 299 -11.20 -15.76 5.93
C LEU A 299 -11.94 -16.27 4.68
N GLU A 300 -13.04 -15.61 4.29
CA GLU A 300 -13.78 -15.96 3.08
C GLU A 300 -12.94 -15.73 1.82
N MET A 301 -12.29 -14.56 1.72
CA MET A 301 -11.37 -14.25 0.62
C MET A 301 -10.21 -15.26 0.54
N MET A 302 -9.64 -15.68 1.66
CA MET A 302 -8.55 -16.67 1.73
C MET A 302 -8.99 -18.06 1.28
N LYS A 303 -10.24 -18.45 1.54
CA LYS A 303 -10.79 -19.76 1.17
C LYS A 303 -11.14 -19.88 -0.31
N HIS A 304 -11.23 -18.77 -1.03
CA HIS A 304 -11.55 -18.79 -2.45
C HIS A 304 -10.45 -19.54 -3.25
N PRO A 305 -10.79 -20.49 -4.15
CA PRO A 305 -9.81 -21.36 -4.81
C PRO A 305 -8.84 -20.64 -5.75
N ARG A 306 -9.13 -19.38 -6.08
CA ARG A 306 -8.28 -18.50 -6.90
C ARG A 306 -7.71 -17.34 -6.10
N SER A 307 -7.57 -17.53 -4.79
CA SER A 307 -6.85 -16.62 -3.92
C SER A 307 -5.50 -17.22 -3.50
N VAL A 308 -4.53 -16.35 -3.28
CA VAL A 308 -3.22 -16.71 -2.72
C VAL A 308 -3.01 -15.86 -1.48
N VAL A 309 -2.70 -16.52 -0.35
CA VAL A 309 -2.38 -15.81 0.90
C VAL A 309 -0.96 -15.24 0.77
N THR A 310 -0.87 -13.95 0.47
CA THR A 310 0.38 -13.24 0.19
C THR A 310 0.16 -11.73 0.42
N PHE A 311 0.92 -10.88 -0.27
CA PHE A 311 0.86 -9.42 -0.25
C PHE A 311 1.38 -8.84 1.08
N SER A 312 2.59 -8.30 1.09
CA SER A 312 3.19 -7.65 2.27
C SER A 312 3.75 -6.29 1.86
N ASP A 313 3.45 -5.26 2.65
CA ASP A 313 3.88 -3.88 2.37
C ASP A 313 5.04 -3.41 3.27
N SER A 314 5.62 -4.34 4.05
CA SER A 314 6.67 -4.04 5.04
C SER A 314 7.90 -3.37 4.46
N GLY A 315 8.25 -3.67 3.21
CA GLY A 315 9.43 -3.12 2.55
C GLY A 315 9.25 -1.68 2.06
N ALA A 316 8.01 -1.25 1.76
CA ALA A 316 7.72 0.10 1.28
C ALA A 316 7.52 1.10 2.44
N HIS A 317 7.05 0.61 3.59
CA HIS A 317 6.69 1.41 4.75
C HIS A 317 7.49 0.99 6.00
N VAL A 318 8.82 0.97 5.89
CA VAL A 318 9.77 0.38 6.87
C VAL A 318 9.52 0.79 8.33
N SER A 319 9.10 2.03 8.59
CA SER A 319 8.86 2.54 9.95
C SER A 319 7.40 2.47 10.40
N GLN A 320 6.47 2.05 9.52
CA GLN A 320 5.03 2.18 9.72
C GLN A 320 4.26 0.87 9.53
N ILE A 321 4.74 -0.09 8.74
CA ILE A 321 4.04 -1.36 8.50
C ILE A 321 5.00 -2.52 8.75
N MET A 322 4.54 -3.54 9.48
CA MET A 322 5.29 -4.76 9.77
C MET A 322 4.42 -5.98 9.46
N ASP A 323 4.39 -6.37 8.20
CA ASP A 323 3.58 -7.44 7.61
C ASP A 323 4.41 -8.67 7.17
N SER A 324 5.72 -8.69 7.42
CA SER A 324 6.60 -9.81 7.10
C SER A 324 6.31 -11.07 7.93
N SER A 325 5.43 -10.97 8.93
CA SER A 325 4.92 -12.08 9.74
C SER A 325 3.70 -12.77 9.12
N LEU A 326 3.21 -12.32 7.96
CA LEU A 326 2.05 -12.90 7.29
C LEU A 326 2.16 -14.43 7.15
N GLN A 327 3.35 -14.94 6.79
CA GLN A 327 3.60 -16.36 6.55
C GLN A 327 3.54 -17.21 7.83
N THR A 328 3.73 -16.62 9.01
CA THR A 328 3.64 -17.34 10.30
C THR A 328 2.33 -17.09 11.03
N HIS A 329 1.42 -16.28 10.45
CA HIS A 329 0.11 -15.98 11.02
C HIS A 329 -0.94 -17.07 10.75
N VAL A 330 -0.79 -17.80 9.63
CA VAL A 330 -1.79 -18.73 9.08
C VAL A 330 -1.72 -20.10 9.74
#